data_AF-A0A528FJX1-F1
#
_entry.id   AF-A0A528FJX1-F1
#
_cell.length_a   1.000
_cell.length_b   1.000
_cell.length_c   1.000
_cell.angle_alpha   90.00
_cell.angle_beta   90.00
_cell.angle_gamma   90.00
#
_symmetry.space_group_name_H-M   'P 1'
#
loop_
_entity.id
_entity.type
_entity.pdbx_description
1 polymer ?
#
loop_
_entity_poly.entity_id
_entity_poly.type
_entity_poly.pdbx_seq_one_letter_code
_entity_poly.pdbx_strand_id
1 'polypeptide(L)' 'AGANADTRTLRLEVMQDAELAARLGVESPFFIAVDRVRSNADDGHAISIERSRLPLSPELEDVPLRGLREGSLHQTLRG' A
#
# COMPACT_ATOMS: atom_id res chain seq x y z
N ALA A 1 21.23 11.65 -3.73
CA ALA A 1 21.57 10.38 -4.38
C ALA A 1 20.61 9.33 -3.83
N GLY A 2 19.63 8.89 -4.63
CA GLY A 2 18.69 7.87 -4.17
C GLY A 2 19.45 6.56 -4.00
N ALA A 3 19.41 5.97 -2.81
CA ALA A 3 19.98 4.65 -2.60
C ALA A 3 19.35 3.68 -3.61
N ASN A 4 20.18 2.86 -4.26
CA ASN A 4 19.75 1.82 -5.18
C ASN A 4 18.87 0.85 -4.38
N ALA A 5 17.54 0.90 -4.57
CA ALA A 5 16.61 0.22 -3.69
C ALA A 5 15.44 -0.39 -4.45
N ASP A 6 15.21 -1.67 -4.22
CA ASP A 6 14.09 -2.41 -4.77
C ASP A 6 12.89 -2.36 -3.82
N THR A 7 11.69 -2.31 -4.39
CA THR A 7 10.44 -2.34 -3.63
C THR A 7 9.64 -3.58 -4.01
N ARG A 8 9.18 -4.32 -3.00
CA ARG A 8 8.30 -5.49 -3.18
C ARG A 8 7.07 -5.38 -2.30
N THR A 9 5.90 -5.61 -2.90
CA THR A 9 4.64 -5.71 -2.16
C THR A 9 4.62 -6.99 -1.33
N LEU A 10 4.33 -6.86 -0.05
CA LEU A 10 4.15 -7.95 0.91
C LEU A 10 2.68 -8.25 1.18
N ARG A 11 1.85 -7.20 1.19
CA ARG A 11 0.41 -7.29 1.44
C ARG A 11 -0.33 -6.35 0.51
N LEU A 12 -1.39 -6.88 -0.10
CA LEU A 12 -2.36 -6.11 -0.86
C LEU A 12 -3.73 -6.75 -0.69
N GLU A 13 -4.53 -6.27 0.25
CA GLU A 13 -5.84 -6.84 0.58
C GLU A 13 -6.76 -5.82 1.22
N VAL A 14 -8.06 -6.15 1.28
CA VAL A 14 -9.02 -5.41 2.09
C VAL A 14 -8.90 -5.86 3.55
N MET A 15 -8.87 -4.90 4.47
CA MET A 15 -8.91 -5.10 5.91
C MET A 15 -9.99 -4.24 6.55
N GLN A 16 -10.43 -4.61 7.74
CA GLN A 16 -11.30 -3.80 8.57
C GLN A 16 -10.52 -3.19 9.73
N ASP A 17 -10.66 -1.89 9.97
CA ASP A 17 -10.01 -1.15 11.05
C ASP A 17 -10.89 0.02 11.53
N ALA A 18 -11.77 -0.27 12.50
CA ALA A 18 -12.70 0.72 13.04
C ALA A 18 -12.00 1.84 13.84
N GLU A 19 -10.86 1.55 14.48
CA GLU A 19 -10.09 2.54 15.23
C GLU A 19 -9.45 3.56 14.28
N LEU A 20 -8.85 3.06 13.18
CA LEU A 20 -8.30 3.93 12.14
C LEU A 20 -9.40 4.77 11.48
N ALA A 21 -10.56 4.18 11.20
CA ALA A 21 -11.68 4.92 10.64
C ALA A 21 -12.13 6.06 11.56
N ALA A 22 -12.30 5.78 12.85
CA ALA A 22 -12.63 6.79 13.85
C ALA A 22 -11.58 7.91 13.93
N ARG A 23 -10.29 7.54 13.93
CA ARG A 23 -9.18 8.52 13.95
C ARG A 23 -9.11 9.40 12.70
N LEU A 24 -9.47 8.87 11.53
CA LEU A 24 -9.45 9.59 10.26
C LEU A 24 -10.77 10.32 9.97
N GLY A 25 -11.83 10.09 10.76
CA GLY A 25 -13.15 10.65 10.53
C GLY A 25 -13.83 10.12 9.27
N VAL A 26 -13.53 8.89 8.86
CA VAL A 26 -14.17 8.23 7.71
C VAL A 26 -15.24 7.25 8.17
N GLU A 27 -16.34 7.16 7.43
CA GLU A 27 -17.51 6.35 7.83
C GLU A 27 -17.26 4.85 7.69
N SER A 28 -16.59 4.44 6.61
CA SER A 28 -16.32 3.03 6.34
C SER A 28 -15.11 2.54 7.15
N PRO A 29 -15.21 1.38 7.83
CA PRO A 29 -14.07 0.77 8.51
C PRO A 29 -13.19 -0.05 7.55
N PHE A 30 -13.50 -0.09 6.25
CA PHE A 30 -12.77 -0.90 5.28
C PHE A 30 -11.66 -0.10 4.61
N PHE A 31 -10.46 -0.69 4.60
CA PHE A 31 -9.28 -0.12 3.99
C PHE A 31 -8.59 -1.15 3.10
N ILE A 32 -7.91 -0.67 2.06
CA ILE A 32 -6.93 -1.46 1.33
C ILE A 32 -5.59 -1.30 2.05
N ALA A 33 -5.07 -2.41 2.58
CA ALA A 33 -3.75 -2.47 3.16
C ALA A 33 -2.71 -2.68 2.06
N VAL A 34 -1.74 -1.77 1.97
CA VAL A 34 -0.58 -1.91 1.07
C VAL A 34 0.68 -1.89 1.94
N ASP A 35 1.20 -3.08 2.23
CA ASP A 35 2.47 -3.21 2.95
C ASP A 35 3.57 -3.60 1.96
N ARG A 36 4.71 -2.91 2.01
CA ARG A 36 5.84 -3.12 1.09
C ARG A 36 7.15 -3.16 1.86
N VAL A 37 8.11 -3.91 1.35
CA VAL A 37 9.50 -3.83 1.80
C VAL A 37 10.30 -3.06 0.77
N ARG A 38 11.13 -2.14 1.27
CA ARG A 38 12.21 -1.53 0.49
C ARG A 38 13.50 -2.21 0.93
N SER A 39 14.26 -2.71 -0.04
CA SER A 39 15.52 -3.42 0.20
C SER A 39 16.65 -2.77 -0.58
N ASN A 40 17.88 -2.91 -0.12
CA ASN A 40 19.05 -2.52 -0.89
C ASN A 40 19.12 -3.42 -2.13
N ALA A 41 19.23 -2.81 -3.32
CA ALA A 41 19.25 -3.54 -4.58
C ALA A 41 20.53 -4.39 -4.76
N ASP A 42 21.62 -4.03 -4.08
CA ASP A 42 22.90 -4.70 -4.25
C ASP A 42 23.00 -6.02 -3.46
N ASP A 43 22.41 -6.07 -2.25
CA ASP A 43 22.52 -7.22 -1.33
C ASP A 43 21.17 -7.78 -0.84
N GLY A 44 20.05 -7.16 -1.23
CA GLY A 44 18.70 -7.57 -0.85
C GLY A 44 18.34 -7.31 0.62
N HIS A 45 19.21 -6.65 1.40
CA HIS A 45 18.95 -6.36 2.81
C HIS A 45 17.76 -5.41 2.96
N ALA A 46 16.81 -5.74 3.84
CA ALA A 46 15.63 -4.92 4.09
C ALA A 46 16.02 -3.59 4.74
N ILE A 47 15.76 -2.48 4.05
CA ILE A 47 16.00 -1.11 4.54
C ILE A 47 14.81 -0.65 5.40
N SER A 48 13.57 -0.89 4.93
CA SER A 48 12.38 -0.40 5.60
C SER A 48 11.12 -1.19 5.21
N ILE A 49 10.12 -1.18 6.09
CA ILE A 49 8.75 -1.59 5.78
C ILE A 49 7.88 -0.34 5.67
N GLU A 50 7.21 -0.21 4.54
CA GLU A 50 6.22 0.84 4.27
C GLU A 50 4.83 0.24 4.46
N ARG A 51 3.96 0.95 5.19
CA ARG A 51 2.61 0.49 5.46
C ARG A 51 1.59 1.58 5.19
N SER A 52 0.81 1.43 4.12
CA SER A 52 -0.23 2.37 3.72
C SER A 52 -1.62 1.76 3.93
N ARG A 53 -2.59 2.61 4.31
CA ARG A 53 -4.01 2.27 4.38
C ARG A 53 -4.78 3.28 3.55
N LEU A 54 -5.49 2.79 2.54
CA LEU A 54 -6.34 3.59 1.69
C LEU A 54 -7.78 3.29 2.06
N PRO A 55 -8.65 4.28 2.31
CA PRO A 55 -10.08 4.01 2.43
C PRO A 55 -10.56 3.21 1.21
N LEU A 56 -11.33 2.15 1.44
CA LEU A 56 -11.92 1.41 0.33
C LEU A 56 -12.95 2.30 -0.35
N SER A 57 -12.75 2.58 -1.64
CA SER A 57 -13.65 3.34 -2.49
C SER A 57 -13.91 2.58 -3.80
N PRO A 58 -15.00 2.87 -4.52
CA PRO A 58 -15.31 2.22 -5.79
C PRO A 58 -14.15 2.30 -6.80
N GLU A 59 -13.38 3.38 -6.82
CA GLU A 59 -12.26 3.57 -7.74
C GLU A 59 -11.07 2.64 -7.44
N LEU A 60 -10.98 2.11 -6.22
CA LEU A 60 -9.87 1.28 -5.77
C LEU A 60 -10.28 -0.16 -5.47
N GLU A 61 -11.55 -0.52 -5.63
CA GLU A 61 -12.10 -1.82 -5.22
C GLU A 61 -11.43 -3.02 -5.92
N ASP A 62 -11.00 -2.83 -7.16
CA ASP A 62 -10.32 -3.86 -7.96
C ASP A 62 -8.82 -3.98 -7.67
N VAL A 63 -8.21 -3.04 -6.94
CA VAL A 63 -6.76 -3.00 -6.71
C VAL A 63 -6.24 -4.28 -6.02
N PRO A 64 -6.89 -4.83 -4.98
CA PRO A 64 -6.49 -6.10 -4.38
C PRO A 64 -6.43 -7.27 -5.37
N LEU A 65 -7.26 -7.26 -6.40
CA LEU A 65 -7.31 -8.31 -7.43
C LEU A 65 -6.30 -8.08 -8.55
N ARG A 66 -6.12 -6.83 -8.98
CA ARG A 66 -5.29 -6.47 -10.15
C ARG A 66 -3.83 -6.16 -9.80
N GLY A 67 -3.54 -5.89 -8.55
CA GLY A 67 -2.25 -5.36 -8.13
C GLY A 67 -2.14 -3.85 -8.31
N LEU A 68 -1.00 -3.30 -7.89
CA LEU A 68 -0.69 -1.88 -8.08
C LEU A 68 -0.33 -1.61 -9.54
N ARG A 69 -0.78 -0.48 -10.08
CA ARG A 69 -0.41 -0.02 -11.44
C ARG A 69 1.10 0.17 -11.52
N GLU A 70 1.75 -0.59 -12.40
CA GLU A 70 3.21 -0.64 -12.55
C GLU A 70 3.97 -0.86 -11.22
N GLY A 71 3.35 -1.58 -10.27
CA GLY A 71 3.92 -1.78 -8.93
C GLY A 71 3.95 -0.53 -8.03
N SER A 72 3.35 0.59 -8.48
CA SER A 72 3.43 1.89 -7.81
C SER A 72 2.09 2.31 -7.20
N LEU A 73 2.09 2.52 -5.89
CA LEU A 73 0.94 3.10 -5.19
C LEU A 73 0.63 4.52 -5.70
N HIS A 74 1.67 5.32 -5.93
CA HIS A 74 1.51 6.68 -6.41
C HIS A 74 0.84 6.74 -7.79
N GLN A 75 1.22 5.84 -8.71
CA GLN A 75 0.55 5.74 -9.99
C GLN A 75 -0.88 5.23 -9.82
N THR A 76 -1.11 4.22 -8.99
CA THR A 76 -2.46 3.69 -8.74
C THR A 76 -3.44 4.78 -8.29
N LEU A 77 -2.99 5.76 -7.49
CA LEU A 77 -3.83 6.84 -6.98
C LEU A 77 -4.09 8.01 -7.96
N ARG A 78 -3.37 8.09 -9.09
CA ARG A 78 -3.49 9.20 -10.04
C ARG A 78 -4.40 8.95 -11.24
N GLY A 79 -4.94 7.73 -11.40
CA GLY A 79 -5.61 7.28 -12.63
C GLY A 79 -4.62 6.66 -13.60
#